data_AF-A0A1G0LAI3-F1
#
_entry.id   AF-A0A1G0LAI3-F1
#
_cell.length_a   1.000
_cell.length_b   1.000
_cell.length_c   1.000
_cell.angle_alpha   90.00
_cell.angle_beta   90.00
_cell.angle_gamma   90.00
#
_symmetry.space_group_name_H-M   'P 1'
#
loop_
_entity.id
_entity.type
_entity.pdbx_description
1 polymer ?
#
loop_
_entity_poly.entity_id
_entity_poly.type
_entity_poly.pdbx_seq_one_letter_code
_entity_poly.pdbx_strand_id
1 'polypeptide(L)'
;MVPLYGGGRYSAYVFRRFTDLRLVVAPEVLVAFFGGDPDNFTYPRYDLDFTILRVYGADGQPVRSPDYFRWGATGIHEGDVVFVIGNPGATSRLTTIAQLDVHRELLSPTQSRFLTSRLRAMEAYRQAGPAEAEAANIRNRMFGLANSLKVVNGQLAALYDPVITARRRDAERQLLDSIRARRDLEGRYGRLIERLADVQRQKLRLRTPYAAFSQLLSGAAGSAVLRRAWYHSRLAGASPESTAFYQAALRAVTDNPPGLEQRLLALQLADVAAAYGAGDRLTRAVLSGRSPEDVAAEVVGVGATPLIRAAGAANPPPADDPAMRLVAALAPTVQAFQRDWERLSAAERELVADLGRARYAVYGSAVPPDGSSSPRIADGVVQGYQYNGTEAPYFTSFYGLYDRFVAHGPGSDWDLPYRWRRPPAGLDLGTPLNFVSTADTYGGNSGSPAVTRDLTLVGLNFDRNVEGLVRGYIFLPERGRNVMVDVRAVQAALDQVYDADRIVRELLTGRLFRTEQEADATTGR
;
A
#
# COMPACT_ATOMS: atom_id res chain seq x y z
N MET A 1 -11.07 -10.50 -16.61
CA MET A 1 -11.42 -9.22 -17.28
C MET A 1 -11.26 -8.08 -16.29
N VAL A 2 -10.85 -6.90 -16.75
CA VAL A 2 -10.67 -5.67 -15.94
C VAL A 2 -11.57 -4.58 -16.49
N PRO A 3 -12.45 -3.97 -15.66
CA PRO A 3 -13.22 -2.79 -16.06
C PRO A 3 -12.31 -1.54 -16.06
N LEU A 4 -12.26 -0.85 -17.19
CA LEU A 4 -11.61 0.45 -17.36
C LEU A 4 -12.68 1.54 -17.45
N TYR A 5 -12.34 2.75 -17.02
CA TYR A 5 -13.29 3.88 -16.97
C TYR A 5 -14.56 3.50 -16.21
N GLY A 6 -14.45 2.90 -15.01
CA GLY A 6 -15.62 2.42 -14.25
C GLY A 6 -16.48 1.35 -14.94
N GLY A 7 -16.06 0.77 -16.08
CA GLY A 7 -16.89 -0.13 -16.90
C GLY A 7 -17.33 0.47 -18.24
N GLY A 8 -16.77 1.63 -18.62
CA GLY A 8 -16.88 2.16 -19.99
C GLY A 8 -16.15 1.30 -21.03
N ARG A 9 -15.12 0.56 -20.63
CA ARG A 9 -14.42 -0.43 -21.46
C ARG A 9 -14.01 -1.63 -20.61
N TYR A 10 -13.93 -2.81 -21.20
CA TYR A 10 -13.38 -4.00 -20.55
C TYR A 10 -12.17 -4.50 -21.33
N SER A 11 -11.13 -4.90 -20.61
CA SER A 11 -9.96 -5.57 -21.19
C SER A 11 -9.80 -6.95 -20.56
N ALA A 12 -9.53 -7.96 -21.38
CA ALA A 12 -9.14 -9.29 -20.92
C ALA A 12 -7.63 -9.43 -21.02
N TYR A 13 -6.98 -9.76 -19.91
CA TYR A 13 -5.56 -10.08 -19.86
C TYR A 13 -5.42 -11.57 -19.59
N VAL A 14 -4.63 -12.25 -20.41
CA VAL A 14 -4.28 -13.67 -20.23
C VAL A 14 -2.84 -13.73 -19.77
N PHE A 15 -2.61 -14.31 -18.59
CA PHE A 15 -1.29 -14.38 -17.98
C PHE A 15 -0.82 -15.82 -17.91
N ARG A 16 0.46 -16.03 -18.20
CA ARG A 16 1.16 -17.25 -17.78
C ARG A 16 1.49 -17.12 -16.29
N ARG A 17 0.96 -18.02 -15.47
CA ARG A 17 1.27 -18.06 -14.04
C ARG A 17 2.47 -18.96 -13.79
N PHE A 18 3.52 -18.41 -13.19
CA PHE A 18 4.61 -19.17 -12.63
C PHE A 18 4.41 -19.32 -11.12
N THR A 19 4.67 -20.51 -10.59
CA THR A 19 4.47 -20.83 -9.16
C THR A 19 5.77 -21.19 -8.43
N ASP A 20 6.86 -21.43 -9.16
CA ASP A 20 8.20 -21.61 -8.60
C ASP A 20 9.03 -20.35 -8.87
N LEU A 21 9.14 -19.50 -7.84
CA LEU A 21 9.99 -18.33 -7.81
C LEU A 21 10.99 -18.52 -6.67
N ARG A 22 12.28 -18.39 -6.98
CA ARG A 22 13.35 -18.57 -5.99
C ARG A 22 14.11 -17.27 -5.79
N LEU A 23 14.43 -16.96 -4.54
CA LEU A 23 15.28 -15.83 -4.18
C LEU A 23 16.71 -16.06 -4.70
N VAL A 24 17.27 -15.05 -5.37
CA VAL A 24 18.65 -15.07 -5.86
C VAL A 24 19.52 -14.08 -5.09
N VAL A 25 19.04 -12.84 -4.96
CA VAL A 25 19.74 -11.79 -4.20
C VAL A 25 18.73 -10.99 -3.40
N ALA A 26 19.05 -10.73 -2.13
CA ALA A 26 18.46 -9.65 -1.34
C ALA A 26 19.61 -8.91 -0.61
N PRO A 27 19.73 -7.58 -0.75
CA PRO A 27 20.65 -6.79 0.07
C PRO A 27 20.18 -6.76 1.53
N GLU A 28 21.07 -6.40 2.45
CA GLU A 28 20.69 -6.23 3.86
C GLU A 28 19.65 -5.11 4.03
N VAL A 29 18.66 -5.32 4.91
CA VAL A 29 17.57 -4.35 5.15
C VAL A 29 18.07 -2.94 5.47
N LEU A 30 19.19 -2.80 6.19
CA LEU A 30 19.73 -1.49 6.57
C LEU A 30 20.17 -0.66 5.36
N VAL A 31 20.64 -1.28 4.27
CA VAL A 31 21.00 -0.55 3.04
C VAL A 31 19.81 -0.47 2.07
N ALA A 32 18.93 -1.47 2.08
CA ALA A 32 17.74 -1.51 1.23
C ALA A 32 16.65 -0.52 1.68
N PHE A 33 16.60 -0.20 2.98
CA PHE A 33 15.65 0.71 3.60
C PHE A 33 16.39 1.75 4.47
N PHE A 34 17.49 2.26 3.93
CA PHE A 34 18.36 3.23 4.59
C PHE A 34 17.61 4.54 4.87
N GLY A 35 17.77 5.10 6.08
CA GLY A 35 16.99 6.25 6.54
C GLY A 35 15.58 5.91 7.02
N GLY A 36 15.18 4.65 6.97
CA GLY A 36 14.01 4.11 7.64
C GLY A 36 12.71 4.82 7.31
N ASP A 37 11.80 4.88 8.30
CA ASP A 37 10.59 5.67 8.13
C ASP A 37 10.86 7.16 7.92
N PRO A 38 11.81 7.85 8.60
CA PRO A 38 12.08 9.26 8.35
C PRO A 38 12.28 9.65 6.88
N ASP A 39 13.02 8.84 6.12
CA ASP A 39 13.25 9.11 4.70
C ASP A 39 12.13 8.54 3.79
N ASN A 40 11.21 7.70 4.29
CA ASN A 40 10.07 7.15 3.53
C ASN A 40 9.10 8.23 3.03
N PHE A 41 8.74 8.18 1.74
CA PHE A 41 8.05 9.23 0.98
C PHE A 41 8.79 10.57 0.89
N THR A 42 10.12 10.57 0.91
CA THR A 42 10.93 11.78 0.76
C THR A 42 11.98 11.62 -0.33
N TYR A 43 12.50 12.76 -0.80
CA TYR A 43 13.67 12.83 -1.65
C TYR A 43 14.43 14.14 -1.35
N PRO A 44 15.77 14.18 -1.24
CA PRO A 44 16.77 13.15 -1.60
C PRO A 44 16.67 11.82 -0.84
N ARG A 45 16.92 10.70 -1.55
CA ARG A 45 16.84 9.33 -1.01
C ARG A 45 18.12 8.53 -1.32
N TYR A 46 18.43 7.53 -0.50
CA TYR A 46 19.72 6.82 -0.55
C TYR A 46 19.55 5.30 -0.31
N ASP A 47 18.54 4.70 -0.92
CA ASP A 47 18.15 3.30 -0.68
C ASP A 47 18.65 2.40 -1.80
N LEU A 48 19.23 1.25 -1.45
CA LEU A 48 19.53 0.18 -2.40
C LEU A 48 18.35 -0.81 -2.47
N ASP A 49 17.15 -0.30 -2.76
CA ASP A 49 15.90 -1.06 -2.71
C ASP A 49 15.70 -1.93 -3.96
N PHE A 50 16.28 -3.14 -3.92
CA PHE A 50 16.06 -4.16 -4.94
C PHE A 50 16.07 -5.57 -4.34
N THR A 51 15.51 -6.53 -5.08
CA THR A 51 15.65 -7.96 -4.84
C THR A 51 15.60 -8.67 -6.19
N ILE A 52 16.42 -9.71 -6.36
CA ILE A 52 16.43 -10.52 -7.58
C ILE A 52 15.78 -11.86 -7.28
N LEU A 53 14.72 -12.16 -8.02
CA LEU A 53 14.08 -13.47 -8.04
C LEU A 53 14.33 -14.15 -9.39
N ARG A 54 14.30 -15.48 -9.39
CA ARG A 54 14.38 -16.29 -10.60
C ARG A 54 13.17 -17.18 -10.72
N VAL A 55 12.60 -17.18 -11.92
CA VAL A 55 11.44 -18.00 -12.27
C VAL A 55 11.92 -19.35 -12.77
N TYR A 56 11.29 -20.42 -12.28
CA TYR A 56 11.56 -21.79 -12.69
C TYR A 56 10.35 -22.41 -13.40
N GLY A 57 10.64 -23.23 -14.42
CA GLY A 57 9.67 -24.03 -15.14
C GLY A 57 9.23 -25.26 -14.33
N ALA A 58 8.22 -25.96 -14.84
CA ALA A 58 7.76 -27.22 -14.25
C ALA A 58 8.84 -28.33 -14.32
N ASP A 59 9.83 -28.18 -15.20
CA ASP A 59 11.02 -29.02 -15.32
C ASP A 59 12.08 -28.73 -14.25
N GLY A 60 11.82 -27.77 -13.36
CA GLY A 60 12.77 -27.33 -12.34
C GLY A 60 13.96 -26.57 -12.88
N GLN A 61 13.94 -26.14 -14.15
CA GLN A 61 14.99 -25.34 -14.78
C GLN A 61 14.63 -23.85 -14.81
N PRO A 62 15.60 -22.92 -14.80
CA PRO A 62 15.34 -21.51 -14.99
C PRO A 62 14.60 -21.25 -16.32
N VAL A 63 13.55 -20.44 -16.26
CA VAL A 63 12.80 -20.06 -17.47
C VAL A 63 13.69 -19.24 -18.39
N ARG A 64 13.79 -19.66 -19.66
CA ARG A 64 14.45 -18.90 -20.71
C ARG A 64 13.41 -18.06 -21.45
N SER A 65 13.62 -16.74 -21.48
CA SER A 65 12.81 -15.79 -22.24
C SER A 65 13.72 -15.06 -23.23
N PRO A 66 13.35 -14.98 -24.52
CA PRO A 66 14.03 -14.08 -25.45
C PRO A 66 13.73 -12.60 -25.12
N ASP A 67 12.63 -12.34 -24.41
CA ASP A 67 12.16 -11.01 -24.06
C ASP A 67 12.60 -10.65 -22.63
N TYR A 68 13.55 -9.72 -22.52
CA TYR A 68 13.99 -9.08 -21.28
C TYR A 68 14.54 -7.68 -21.59
N PHE A 69 14.53 -6.80 -20.60
CA PHE A 69 15.14 -5.47 -20.73
C PHE A 69 16.66 -5.58 -20.65
N ARG A 70 17.36 -4.95 -21.60
CA ARG A 70 18.83 -4.88 -21.56
C ARG A 70 19.27 -4.02 -20.39
N TRP A 71 20.31 -4.44 -19.67
CA TRP A 71 20.86 -3.65 -18.58
C TRP A 71 21.52 -2.36 -19.08
N GLY A 72 21.25 -1.24 -18.42
CA GLY A 72 21.79 0.06 -18.80
C GLY A 72 23.17 0.33 -18.21
N ALA A 73 24.12 0.64 -19.09
CA ALA A 73 25.50 0.97 -18.70
C ALA A 73 25.81 2.48 -18.73
N THR A 74 25.15 3.24 -19.61
CA THR A 74 25.42 4.68 -19.82
C THR A 74 24.77 5.60 -18.79
N GLY A 75 23.81 5.10 -18.02
CA GLY A 75 23.06 5.90 -17.05
C GLY A 75 22.04 6.84 -17.69
N ILE A 76 21.56 7.78 -16.89
CA ILE A 76 20.57 8.80 -17.26
C ILE A 76 21.04 10.19 -16.84
N HIS A 77 20.56 11.19 -17.55
CA HIS A 77 20.82 12.61 -17.32
C HIS A 77 19.51 13.38 -17.12
N GLU A 78 19.60 14.57 -16.53
CA GLU A 78 18.45 15.47 -16.47
C GLU A 78 17.93 15.80 -17.88
N GLY A 79 16.62 15.75 -18.06
CA GLY A 79 15.95 15.92 -19.34
C GLY A 79 15.72 14.63 -20.13
N ASP A 80 16.33 13.50 -19.73
CA ASP A 80 16.10 12.22 -20.40
C ASP A 80 14.67 11.74 -20.19
N VAL A 81 14.08 11.16 -21.25
CA VAL A 81 12.76 10.53 -21.18
C VAL A 81 12.89 9.09 -20.70
N VAL A 82 12.08 8.74 -19.70
CA VAL A 82 11.98 7.40 -19.14
C VAL A 82 10.54 6.91 -19.16
N PHE A 83 10.37 5.60 -19.26
CA PHE A 83 9.08 4.93 -19.21
C PHE A 83 9.07 3.94 -18.05
N VAL A 84 8.12 4.09 -17.13
CA VAL A 84 7.91 3.15 -16.03
C VAL A 84 6.77 2.21 -16.40
N ILE A 85 7.06 0.91 -16.43
CA ILE A 85 6.12 -0.12 -16.87
C ILE A 85 5.71 -0.94 -15.66
N GLY A 86 4.43 -0.91 -15.29
CA GLY A 86 3.99 -1.49 -14.02
C GLY A 86 2.51 -1.77 -13.93
N ASN A 87 2.08 -2.20 -12.74
CA ASN A 87 0.69 -2.49 -12.42
C ASN A 87 0.21 -1.52 -11.32
N PRO A 88 -0.03 -0.24 -11.62
CA PRO A 88 -0.55 0.71 -10.65
C PRO A 88 -1.85 0.18 -10.04
N GLY A 89 -1.92 0.21 -8.72
CA GLY A 89 -3.14 -0.05 -7.96
C GLY A 89 -4.20 1.03 -8.19
N ALA A 90 -5.30 0.95 -7.42
CA ALA A 90 -6.45 1.81 -7.62
C ALA A 90 -6.13 3.31 -7.38
N THR A 91 -6.50 4.15 -8.34
CA THR A 91 -6.57 5.61 -8.17
C THR A 91 -8.02 6.08 -8.18
N SER A 92 -8.24 7.32 -7.75
CA SER A 92 -9.56 7.95 -7.60
C SER A 92 -9.68 9.23 -8.43
N ARG A 93 -8.98 9.33 -9.55
CA ARG A 93 -8.94 10.52 -10.42
C ARG A 93 -10.22 10.71 -11.22
N LEU A 94 -11.05 9.69 -11.31
CA LEU A 94 -12.32 9.75 -12.03
C LEU A 94 -13.53 9.94 -11.10
N THR A 95 -13.28 10.09 -9.80
CA THR A 95 -14.32 10.29 -8.77
C THR A 95 -14.89 11.71 -8.77
N THR A 96 -16.14 11.82 -8.31
CA THR A 96 -16.87 13.08 -8.17
C THR A 96 -16.46 13.86 -6.92
N ILE A 97 -16.77 15.16 -6.88
CA ILE A 97 -16.53 15.99 -5.70
C ILE A 97 -17.25 15.45 -4.47
N ALA A 98 -18.50 15.02 -4.61
CA ALA A 98 -19.24 14.45 -3.49
C ALA A 98 -18.58 13.18 -2.93
N GLN A 99 -17.95 12.36 -3.78
CA GLN A 99 -17.18 11.19 -3.33
C GLN A 99 -15.90 11.62 -2.60
N LEU A 100 -15.19 12.62 -3.13
CA LEU A 100 -14.02 13.20 -2.48
C LEU A 100 -14.35 13.83 -1.11
N ASP A 101 -15.51 14.46 -0.97
CA ASP A 101 -15.99 14.99 0.31
C ASP A 101 -16.18 13.86 1.35
N VAL A 102 -16.73 12.70 0.97
CA VAL A 102 -16.83 11.55 1.87
C VAL A 102 -15.45 11.00 2.26
N HIS A 103 -14.50 10.95 1.33
CA HIS A 103 -13.11 10.61 1.66
C HIS A 103 -12.52 11.57 2.68
N ARG A 104 -12.67 12.87 2.45
CA ARG A 104 -12.13 13.94 3.30
C ARG A 104 -12.76 13.97 4.70
N GLU A 105 -14.08 13.79 4.78
CA GLU A 105 -14.85 14.02 6.01
C GLU A 105 -15.02 12.75 6.86
N LEU A 106 -14.96 11.57 6.24
CA LEU A 106 -15.26 10.31 6.91
C LEU A 106 -14.15 9.27 6.76
N LEU A 107 -13.81 8.88 5.53
CA LEU A 107 -12.96 7.70 5.31
C LEU A 107 -11.53 7.93 5.77
N SER A 108 -10.86 8.94 5.23
CA SER A 108 -9.43 9.20 5.49
C SER A 108 -9.16 9.61 6.95
N PRO A 109 -9.96 10.49 7.60
CA PRO A 109 -9.76 10.78 9.03
C PRO A 109 -9.96 9.57 9.94
N THR A 110 -10.95 8.72 9.63
CA THR A 110 -11.20 7.49 10.42
C THR A 110 -10.03 6.52 10.29
N GLN A 111 -9.53 6.31 9.07
CA GLN A 111 -8.38 5.45 8.83
C GLN A 111 -7.09 6.01 9.47
N SER A 112 -6.86 7.33 9.38
CA SER A 112 -5.72 7.99 9.99
C SER A 112 -5.70 7.82 11.52
N ARG A 113 -6.84 8.07 12.19
CA ARG A 113 -6.98 7.84 13.64
C ARG A 113 -6.74 6.39 14.03
N PHE A 114 -7.34 5.46 13.28
CA PHE A 114 -7.17 4.02 13.51
C PHE A 114 -5.70 3.60 13.41
N LEU A 115 -5.02 3.95 12.31
CA LEU A 115 -3.61 3.58 12.10
C LEU A 115 -2.70 4.20 13.15
N THR A 116 -2.93 5.48 13.50
CA THR A 116 -2.16 6.19 14.52
C THR A 116 -2.24 5.52 15.88
N SER A 117 -3.44 5.15 16.35
CA SER A 117 -3.58 4.50 17.66
C SER A 117 -2.93 3.12 17.71
N ARG A 118 -2.99 2.35 16.61
CA ARG A 118 -2.37 1.02 16.53
C ARG A 118 -0.86 1.08 16.46
N LEU A 119 -0.30 2.03 15.72
CA LEU A 119 1.16 2.25 15.69
C LEU A 119 1.68 2.59 17.09
N ARG A 120 0.98 3.47 17.84
CA ARG A 120 1.34 3.79 19.23
C ARG A 120 1.29 2.55 20.14
N ALA A 121 0.26 1.71 20.01
CA ALA A 121 0.15 0.49 20.80
C ALA A 121 1.24 -0.55 20.46
N MET A 122 1.59 -0.70 19.19
CA MET A 122 2.68 -1.58 18.76
C MET A 122 4.04 -1.07 19.21
N GLU A 123 4.27 0.24 19.15
CA GLU A 123 5.51 0.84 19.66
C GLU A 123 5.62 0.67 21.18
N ALA A 124 4.54 0.90 21.92
CA ALA A 124 4.53 0.66 23.36
C ALA A 124 4.78 -0.82 23.71
N TYR A 125 4.24 -1.76 22.92
CA TYR A 125 4.53 -3.19 23.06
C TYR A 125 6.01 -3.49 22.77
N ARG A 126 6.57 -2.93 21.70
CA ARG A 126 7.98 -3.09 21.32
C ARG A 126 8.94 -2.55 22.38
N GLN A 127 8.63 -1.40 22.98
CA GLN A 127 9.44 -0.81 24.06
C GLN A 127 9.40 -1.66 25.34
N ALA A 128 8.27 -2.28 25.65
CA ALA A 128 8.14 -3.15 26.82
C ALA A 128 8.87 -4.50 26.65
N GLY A 129 8.95 -5.04 25.44
CA GLY A 129 9.59 -6.32 25.15
C GLY A 129 10.24 -6.37 23.76
N PRO A 130 11.43 -5.77 23.56
CA PRO A 130 12.05 -5.66 22.24
C PRO A 130 12.33 -7.00 21.55
N ALA A 131 12.83 -8.00 22.29
CA ALA A 131 13.15 -9.32 21.74
C ALA A 131 11.90 -10.09 21.31
N GLU A 132 10.83 -10.02 22.12
CA GLU A 132 9.53 -10.65 21.79
C GLU A 132 8.90 -9.99 20.58
N ALA A 133 8.95 -8.66 20.51
CA ALA A 133 8.42 -7.90 19.38
C ALA A 133 9.19 -8.18 18.08
N GLU A 134 10.51 -8.39 18.16
CA GLU A 134 11.30 -8.81 17.01
C GLU A 134 10.91 -10.22 16.55
N ALA A 135 10.83 -11.19 17.47
CA ALA A 135 10.43 -12.56 17.16
C ALA A 135 9.02 -12.64 16.56
N ALA A 136 8.12 -11.75 16.97
CA ALA A 136 6.76 -11.64 16.44
C ALA A 136 6.66 -10.76 15.17
N ASN A 137 7.79 -10.32 14.60
CA ASN A 137 7.87 -9.50 13.39
C ASN A 137 7.03 -8.20 13.47
N ILE A 138 6.96 -7.59 14.66
CA ILE A 138 6.16 -6.38 14.89
C ILE A 138 6.73 -5.20 14.11
N ARG A 139 8.06 -5.13 13.91
CA ARG A 139 8.70 -4.08 13.10
C ARG A 139 8.11 -4.02 11.69
N ASN A 140 8.03 -5.15 10.98
CA ASN A 140 7.50 -5.20 9.62
C ASN A 140 6.01 -4.83 9.57
N ARG A 141 5.24 -5.26 10.58
CA ARG A 141 3.83 -4.90 10.71
C ARG A 141 3.66 -3.39 10.91
N MET A 142 4.45 -2.78 11.79
CA MET A 142 4.48 -1.33 12.00
C MET A 142 4.88 -0.60 10.73
N PHE A 143 5.89 -1.07 10.02
CA PHE A 143 6.32 -0.49 8.74
C PHE A 143 5.15 -0.40 7.74
N GLY A 144 4.39 -1.49 7.53
CA GLY A 144 3.23 -1.48 6.64
C GLY A 144 2.12 -0.51 7.07
N LEU A 145 1.87 -0.38 8.38
CA LEU A 145 0.88 0.56 8.92
C LEU A 145 1.34 2.02 8.85
N ALA A 146 2.62 2.30 9.12
CA ALA A 146 3.22 3.63 9.03
C ALA A 146 3.21 4.13 7.58
N ASN A 147 3.59 3.27 6.65
CA ASN A 147 3.50 3.53 5.22
C ASN A 147 2.06 3.90 4.81
N SER A 148 1.08 3.10 5.25
CA SER A 148 -0.35 3.38 5.00
C SER A 148 -0.80 4.70 5.60
N LEU A 149 -0.37 5.02 6.84
CA LEU A 149 -0.73 6.26 7.52
C LEU A 149 -0.20 7.48 6.78
N LYS A 150 1.05 7.44 6.31
CA LYS A 150 1.64 8.52 5.52
C LYS A 150 0.87 8.75 4.21
N VAL A 151 0.53 7.68 3.49
CA VAL A 151 -0.29 7.79 2.28
C VAL A 151 -1.64 8.43 2.59
N VAL A 152 -2.35 7.95 3.61
CA VAL A 152 -3.67 8.48 4.01
C VAL A 152 -3.57 9.96 4.41
N ASN A 153 -2.54 10.35 5.15
CA ASN A 153 -2.35 11.73 5.58
C ASN A 153 -1.97 12.65 4.42
N GLY A 154 -1.08 12.22 3.52
CA GLY A 154 -0.73 12.97 2.31
C GLY A 154 -1.92 13.15 1.37
N GLN A 155 -2.72 12.10 1.20
CA GLN A 155 -4.00 12.15 0.49
C GLN A 155 -4.99 13.12 1.14
N LEU A 156 -5.13 13.06 2.47
CA LEU A 156 -6.04 13.94 3.21
C LEU A 156 -5.62 15.40 3.07
N ALA A 157 -4.32 15.70 3.17
CA ALA A 157 -3.79 17.04 2.93
C ALA A 157 -4.15 17.54 1.52
N ALA A 158 -4.05 16.68 0.50
CA ALA A 158 -4.45 17.00 -0.87
C ALA A 158 -5.94 17.36 -1.00
N LEU A 159 -6.81 16.67 -0.24
CA LEU A 159 -8.26 16.93 -0.26
C LEU A 159 -8.63 18.23 0.48
N TYR A 160 -7.74 18.77 1.31
CA TYR A 160 -7.88 20.09 1.93
C TYR A 160 -7.24 21.21 1.10
N ASP A 161 -6.45 20.88 0.08
CA ASP A 161 -5.84 21.87 -0.80
C ASP A 161 -6.92 22.54 -1.67
N PRO A 162 -7.08 23.88 -1.60
CA PRO A 162 -8.11 24.59 -2.33
C PRO A 162 -7.86 24.60 -3.85
N VAL A 163 -6.60 24.59 -4.30
CA VAL A 163 -6.25 24.56 -5.73
C VAL A 163 -6.58 23.20 -6.32
N ILE A 164 -6.21 22.11 -5.64
CA ILE A 164 -6.58 20.75 -6.06
C ILE A 164 -8.10 20.64 -6.13
N THR A 165 -8.81 21.03 -5.06
CA THR A 165 -10.27 20.96 -5.00
C THR A 165 -10.94 21.80 -6.09
N ALA A 166 -10.42 22.99 -6.39
CA ALA A 166 -10.92 23.85 -7.47
C ALA A 166 -10.74 23.21 -8.86
N ARG A 167 -9.55 22.64 -9.14
CA ARG A 167 -9.29 21.90 -10.40
C ARG A 167 -10.22 20.69 -10.55
N ARG A 168 -10.46 19.95 -9.46
CA ARG A 168 -11.40 18.82 -9.45
C ARG A 168 -12.84 19.26 -9.74
N ARG A 169 -13.29 20.36 -9.13
CA ARG A 169 -14.63 20.95 -9.36
C ARG A 169 -14.79 21.39 -10.81
N ASP A 170 -13.74 22.00 -11.37
CA ASP A 170 -13.75 22.45 -12.75
C ASP A 170 -13.85 21.29 -13.73
N ALA A 171 -13.05 20.23 -13.54
CA ALA A 171 -13.13 19.03 -14.38
C ALA A 171 -14.51 18.34 -14.33
N GLU A 172 -15.16 18.31 -13.15
CA GLU A 172 -16.53 17.79 -13.03
C GLU A 172 -17.56 18.66 -13.75
N ARG A 173 -17.45 20.00 -13.65
CA ARG A 173 -18.31 20.94 -14.40
C ARG A 173 -18.14 20.77 -15.90
N GLN A 174 -16.91 20.72 -16.40
CA GLN A 174 -16.62 20.54 -17.83
C GLN A 174 -17.22 19.24 -18.38
N LEU A 175 -17.17 18.15 -17.60
CA LEU A 175 -17.83 16.89 -17.97
C LEU A 175 -19.35 17.05 -18.04
N LEU A 176 -19.96 17.71 -17.05
CA LEU A 176 -21.41 17.97 -17.04
C LEU A 176 -21.85 18.83 -18.22
N ASP A 177 -21.10 19.90 -18.53
CA ASP A 177 -21.40 20.77 -19.67
C ASP A 177 -21.29 20.00 -21.00
N SER A 178 -20.29 19.12 -21.12
CA SER A 178 -20.13 18.24 -22.29
C SER A 178 -21.25 17.20 -22.44
N ILE A 179 -21.79 16.71 -21.31
CA ILE A 179 -22.97 15.83 -21.30
C ILE A 179 -24.21 16.61 -21.75
N ARG A 180 -24.44 17.81 -21.20
CA ARG A 180 -25.58 18.69 -21.50
C ARG A 180 -25.62 19.17 -22.94
N ALA A 181 -24.45 19.39 -23.54
CA ALA A 181 -24.33 19.80 -24.94
C ALA A 181 -24.82 18.72 -25.93
N ARG A 182 -24.99 17.46 -25.49
CA ARG A 182 -25.40 16.34 -26.34
C ARG A 182 -26.72 15.74 -25.85
N ARG A 183 -27.79 15.89 -26.64
CA ARG A 183 -29.16 15.47 -26.25
C ARG A 183 -29.27 13.98 -25.88
N ASP A 184 -28.56 13.11 -26.59
CA ASP A 184 -28.52 11.67 -26.34
C ASP A 184 -27.87 11.34 -24.98
N LEU A 185 -26.81 12.07 -24.62
CA LEU A 185 -26.14 11.92 -23.34
C LEU A 185 -26.91 12.58 -22.20
N GLU A 186 -27.45 13.78 -22.39
CA GLU A 186 -28.16 14.53 -21.36
C GLU A 186 -29.36 13.73 -20.85
N GLY A 187 -30.16 13.16 -21.76
CA GLY A 187 -31.30 12.33 -21.38
C GLY A 187 -30.92 11.10 -20.55
N ARG A 188 -29.71 10.56 -20.76
CA ARG A 188 -29.24 9.35 -20.08
C ARG A 188 -28.44 9.63 -18.80
N TYR A 189 -27.64 10.69 -18.77
CA TYR A 189 -26.61 10.94 -17.77
C TYR A 189 -26.71 12.31 -17.07
N GLY A 190 -27.62 13.21 -17.48
CA GLY A 190 -27.67 14.59 -16.97
C GLY A 190 -27.86 14.70 -15.45
N ARG A 191 -28.53 13.74 -14.81
CA ARG A 191 -28.74 13.66 -13.34
C ARG A 191 -27.75 12.77 -12.60
N LEU A 192 -26.71 12.28 -13.27
CA LEU A 192 -25.85 11.25 -12.70
C LEU A 192 -25.02 11.73 -11.51
N ILE A 193 -24.45 12.93 -11.63
CA ILE A 193 -23.65 13.55 -10.56
C ILE A 193 -24.53 13.84 -9.33
N GLU A 194 -25.77 14.32 -9.53
CA GLU A 194 -26.73 14.56 -8.46
C GLU A 194 -27.09 13.27 -7.70
N ARG A 195 -27.38 12.19 -8.44
CA ARG A 195 -27.67 10.86 -7.86
C ARG A 195 -26.48 10.30 -7.09
N LEU A 196 -25.26 10.48 -7.60
CA LEU A 196 -24.05 10.12 -6.86
C LEU A 196 -23.94 10.92 -5.57
N ALA A 197 -24.15 12.23 -5.63
CA ALA A 197 -24.12 13.09 -4.45
C ALA A 197 -25.17 12.70 -3.39
N ASP A 198 -26.36 12.25 -3.80
CA ASP A 198 -27.37 11.69 -2.90
C ASP A 198 -26.88 10.44 -2.15
N VAL A 199 -26.23 9.52 -2.86
CA VAL A 199 -25.64 8.33 -2.23
C VAL A 199 -24.56 8.72 -1.22
N GLN A 200 -23.70 9.69 -1.57
CA GLN A 200 -22.67 10.19 -0.66
C GLN A 200 -23.25 10.85 0.59
N ARG A 201 -24.29 11.67 0.45
CA ARG A 201 -25.04 12.24 1.60
C ARG A 201 -25.59 11.15 2.52
N GLN A 202 -26.11 10.05 1.95
CA GLN A 202 -26.59 8.91 2.74
C GLN A 202 -25.44 8.20 3.48
N LYS A 203 -24.28 8.02 2.84
CA LYS A 203 -23.08 7.45 3.49
C LYS A 203 -22.62 8.29 4.68
N LEU A 204 -22.65 9.62 4.58
CA LEU A 204 -22.29 10.52 5.68
C LEU A 204 -23.20 10.40 6.91
N ARG A 205 -24.45 9.92 6.74
CA ARG A 205 -25.36 9.62 7.86
C ARG A 205 -24.92 8.37 8.64
N LEU A 206 -24.12 7.49 8.03
CA LEU A 206 -23.53 6.31 8.67
C LEU A 206 -22.17 6.60 9.32
N ARG A 207 -21.81 7.87 9.57
CA ARG A 207 -20.51 8.26 10.12
C ARG A 207 -20.17 7.57 11.45
N THR A 208 -21.15 7.47 12.35
CA THR A 208 -20.96 6.88 13.68
C THR A 208 -20.63 5.39 13.60
N PRO A 209 -21.48 4.55 12.96
CA PRO A 209 -21.13 3.13 12.81
C PRO A 209 -19.90 2.92 11.91
N TYR A 210 -19.65 3.78 10.91
CA TYR A 210 -18.43 3.69 10.09
C TYR A 210 -17.18 3.90 10.94
N ALA A 211 -17.16 4.93 11.78
CA ALA A 211 -16.05 5.23 12.68
C ALA A 211 -15.78 4.08 13.67
N ALA A 212 -16.83 3.43 14.16
CA ALA A 212 -16.71 2.32 15.09
C ALA A 212 -16.29 0.99 14.44
N PHE A 213 -16.80 0.68 13.24
CA PHE A 213 -16.78 -0.70 12.73
C PHE A 213 -16.06 -0.91 11.40
N SER A 214 -15.71 0.15 10.66
CA SER A 214 -15.04 -0.01 9.35
C SER A 214 -13.73 -0.80 9.41
N GLN A 215 -13.06 -0.79 10.57
CA GLN A 215 -11.80 -1.50 10.81
C GLN A 215 -11.93 -2.67 11.82
N LEU A 216 -13.16 -3.07 12.16
CA LEU A 216 -13.43 -4.10 13.19
C LEU A 216 -12.73 -5.43 12.89
N LEU A 217 -12.65 -5.81 11.60
CA LEU A 217 -12.07 -7.07 11.16
C LEU A 217 -10.65 -6.92 10.59
N SER A 218 -9.97 -5.81 10.89
CA SER A 218 -8.62 -5.55 10.39
C SER A 218 -7.63 -6.63 10.84
N GLY A 219 -7.02 -7.34 9.89
CA GLY A 219 -6.14 -8.46 10.21
C GLY A 219 -4.77 -8.03 10.74
N ALA A 220 -4.19 -6.99 10.13
CA ALA A 220 -2.89 -6.45 10.51
C ALA A 220 -2.97 -5.43 11.65
N ALA A 221 -4.14 -5.10 12.21
CA ALA A 221 -4.26 -4.03 13.21
C ALA A 221 -5.44 -4.21 14.20
N GLY A 222 -6.09 -5.38 14.20
CA GLY A 222 -7.18 -5.72 15.12
C GLY A 222 -6.87 -6.93 16.01
N SER A 223 -7.71 -7.13 17.01
CA SER A 223 -7.72 -8.30 17.89
C SER A 223 -7.96 -9.58 17.07
N ALA A 224 -7.13 -10.60 17.29
CA ALA A 224 -7.37 -11.94 16.75
C ALA A 224 -8.59 -12.58 17.41
N VAL A 225 -8.74 -12.44 18.73
CA VAL A 225 -9.84 -13.00 19.52
C VAL A 225 -11.20 -12.47 19.04
N LEU A 226 -11.33 -11.15 18.88
CA LEU A 226 -12.57 -10.53 18.40
C LEU A 226 -12.93 -10.99 16.99
N ARG A 227 -11.94 -11.09 16.08
CA ARG A 227 -12.15 -11.59 14.71
C ARG A 227 -12.61 -13.05 14.71
N ARG A 228 -12.01 -13.92 15.52
CA ARG A 228 -12.44 -15.33 15.63
C ARG A 228 -13.85 -15.43 16.18
N ALA A 229 -14.15 -14.74 17.29
CA ALA A 229 -15.48 -14.70 17.86
C ALA A 229 -16.51 -14.19 16.84
N TRP A 230 -16.16 -13.15 16.06
CA TRP A 230 -16.99 -12.65 14.98
C TRP A 230 -17.28 -13.74 13.95
N TYR A 231 -16.26 -14.38 13.38
CA TYR A 231 -16.48 -15.42 12.36
C TYR A 231 -17.24 -16.63 12.90
N HIS A 232 -17.01 -17.06 14.15
CA HIS A 232 -17.82 -18.11 14.77
C HIS A 232 -19.29 -17.72 14.90
N SER A 233 -19.59 -16.48 15.31
CA SER A 233 -20.98 -15.99 15.38
C SER A 233 -21.68 -15.99 14.01
N ARG A 234 -20.91 -15.95 12.91
CA ARG A 234 -21.44 -15.97 11.55
C ARG A 234 -21.65 -17.38 11.00
N LEU A 235 -21.06 -18.41 11.59
CA LEU A 235 -21.27 -19.80 11.16
C LEU A 235 -22.68 -20.31 11.48
N ALA A 236 -23.25 -19.87 12.60
CA ALA A 236 -24.62 -20.22 12.97
C ALA A 236 -25.63 -19.66 11.94
N GLY A 237 -26.32 -20.56 11.22
CA GLY A 237 -27.32 -20.18 10.22
C GLY A 237 -26.76 -19.67 8.89
N ALA A 238 -25.47 -19.85 8.61
CA ALA A 238 -24.88 -19.52 7.31
C ALA A 238 -25.32 -20.51 6.21
N SER A 239 -25.44 -20.01 4.97
CA SER A 239 -25.53 -20.90 3.79
C SER A 239 -24.27 -21.74 3.64
N PRO A 240 -24.28 -22.84 2.84
CA PRO A 240 -23.07 -23.63 2.57
C PRO A 240 -21.90 -22.79 2.04
N GLU A 241 -22.17 -21.85 1.12
CA GLU A 241 -21.15 -20.96 0.54
C GLU A 241 -20.58 -20.01 1.59
N SER A 242 -21.46 -19.41 2.40
CA SER A 242 -21.07 -18.50 3.49
C SER A 242 -20.29 -19.26 4.57
N THR A 243 -20.67 -20.50 4.86
CA THR A 243 -19.99 -21.38 5.82
C THR A 243 -18.55 -21.62 5.38
N ALA A 244 -18.34 -22.00 4.11
CA ALA A 244 -17.00 -22.20 3.56
C ALA A 244 -16.14 -20.94 3.66
N PHE A 245 -16.70 -19.77 3.37
CA PHE A 245 -16.03 -18.48 3.52
C PHE A 245 -15.62 -18.21 4.98
N TYR A 246 -16.55 -18.30 5.94
CA TYR A 246 -16.24 -18.00 7.35
C TYR A 246 -15.26 -19.01 7.96
N GLN A 247 -15.32 -20.28 7.57
CA GLN A 247 -14.32 -21.29 7.98
C GLN A 247 -12.93 -20.97 7.42
N ALA A 248 -12.83 -20.54 6.16
CA ALA A 248 -11.57 -20.11 5.58
C ALA A 248 -11.04 -18.85 6.27
N ALA A 249 -11.90 -17.86 6.51
CA ALA A 249 -11.55 -16.62 7.21
C ALA A 249 -11.06 -16.89 8.63
N LEU A 250 -11.71 -17.80 9.36
CA LEU A 250 -11.31 -18.23 10.70
C LEU A 250 -9.92 -18.86 10.71
N ARG A 251 -9.65 -19.78 9.77
CA ARG A 251 -8.33 -20.43 9.62
C ARG A 251 -7.21 -19.44 9.25
N ALA A 252 -7.54 -18.35 8.57
CA ALA A 252 -6.58 -17.31 8.19
C ALA A 252 -6.26 -16.32 9.33
N VAL A 253 -6.95 -16.39 10.47
CA VAL A 253 -6.66 -15.50 11.61
C VAL A 253 -5.38 -15.94 12.32
N THR A 254 -4.31 -15.16 12.13
CA THR A 254 -3.05 -15.30 12.87
C THR A 254 -3.15 -14.72 14.28
N ASP A 255 -2.45 -15.32 15.23
CA ASP A 255 -2.35 -14.84 16.60
C ASP A 255 -1.56 -13.54 16.71
N ASN A 256 -1.89 -12.77 17.75
CA ASN A 256 -1.06 -11.67 18.23
C ASN A 256 -0.39 -12.11 19.54
N PRO A 257 0.81 -11.59 19.88
CA PRO A 257 1.37 -11.76 21.21
C PRO A 257 0.37 -11.30 22.29
N PRO A 258 0.23 -11.99 23.44
CA PRO A 258 -0.84 -11.71 24.41
C PRO A 258 -0.94 -10.25 24.86
N GLY A 259 0.20 -9.62 25.16
CA GLY A 259 0.24 -8.21 25.56
C GLY A 259 -0.18 -7.25 24.43
N LEU A 260 0.08 -7.59 23.17
CA LEU A 260 -0.40 -6.82 22.02
C LEU A 260 -1.88 -7.09 21.75
N GLU A 261 -2.33 -8.34 21.88
CA GLU A 261 -3.74 -8.73 21.71
C GLU A 261 -4.67 -7.94 22.63
N GLN A 262 -4.33 -7.86 23.92
CA GLN A 262 -5.10 -7.09 24.90
C GLN A 262 -5.15 -5.60 24.53
N ARG A 263 -4.01 -5.00 24.12
CA ARG A 263 -3.96 -3.59 23.69
C ARG A 263 -4.81 -3.34 22.45
N LEU A 264 -4.77 -4.22 21.46
CA LEU A 264 -5.55 -4.08 20.23
C LEU A 264 -7.05 -4.23 20.48
N LEU A 265 -7.47 -5.16 21.35
CA LEU A 265 -8.86 -5.31 21.75
C LEU A 265 -9.36 -4.08 22.51
N ALA A 266 -8.58 -3.58 23.48
CA ALA A 266 -8.91 -2.36 24.21
C ALA A 266 -9.11 -1.17 23.26
N LEU A 267 -8.23 -1.00 22.27
CA LEU A 267 -8.39 0.04 21.25
C LEU A 267 -9.67 -0.13 20.40
N GLN A 268 -10.07 -1.35 20.05
CA GLN A 268 -11.31 -1.57 19.31
C GLN A 268 -12.55 -1.23 20.14
N LEU A 269 -12.54 -1.55 21.44
CA LEU A 269 -13.59 -1.14 22.37
C LEU A 269 -13.62 0.38 22.56
N ALA A 270 -12.43 1.02 22.63
CA ALA A 270 -12.30 2.47 22.70
C ALA A 270 -12.81 3.15 21.42
N ASP A 271 -12.61 2.58 20.23
CA ASP A 271 -13.18 3.11 18.98
C ASP A 271 -14.72 3.12 19.02
N VAL A 272 -15.35 2.08 19.57
CA VAL A 272 -16.80 2.03 19.76
C VAL A 272 -17.25 3.12 20.74
N ALA A 273 -16.59 3.21 21.90
CA ALA A 273 -16.91 4.21 22.91
C ALA A 273 -16.71 5.64 22.42
N ALA A 274 -15.67 5.90 21.62
CA ALA A 274 -15.41 7.21 21.03
C ALA A 274 -16.45 7.59 19.96
N ALA A 275 -16.93 6.62 19.17
CA ALA A 275 -17.90 6.88 18.12
C ALA A 275 -19.33 7.07 18.67
N TYR A 276 -19.74 6.24 19.62
CA TYR A 276 -21.11 6.23 20.17
C TYR A 276 -21.26 7.06 21.45
N GLY A 277 -20.18 7.34 22.16
CA GLY A 277 -20.19 8.00 23.46
C GLY A 277 -20.52 7.05 24.62
N ALA A 278 -20.14 7.43 25.84
CA ALA A 278 -20.25 6.57 27.03
C ALA A 278 -21.71 6.22 27.42
N GLY A 279 -22.66 7.11 27.15
CA GLY A 279 -24.08 6.94 27.50
C GLY A 279 -24.89 6.08 26.53
N ASP A 280 -24.34 5.77 25.35
CA ASP A 280 -25.05 5.01 24.33
C ASP A 280 -25.32 3.57 24.79
N ARG A 281 -26.43 3.00 24.29
CA ARG A 281 -26.82 1.62 24.62
C ARG A 281 -25.74 0.62 24.21
N LEU A 282 -25.11 0.81 23.06
CA LEU A 282 -24.09 -0.12 22.58
C LEU A 282 -22.82 -0.03 23.41
N THR A 283 -22.32 1.18 23.70
CA THR A 283 -21.16 1.37 24.57
C THR A 283 -21.38 0.76 25.94
N ARG A 284 -22.55 0.98 26.55
CA ARG A 284 -22.90 0.35 27.83
C ARG A 284 -22.98 -1.18 27.74
N ALA A 285 -23.48 -1.73 26.64
CA ALA A 285 -23.57 -3.17 26.46
C ALA A 285 -22.19 -3.85 26.30
N VAL A 286 -21.21 -3.16 25.69
CA VAL A 286 -19.87 -3.72 25.49
C VAL A 286 -18.90 -3.42 26.63
N LEU A 287 -19.06 -2.29 27.32
CA LEU A 287 -18.17 -1.89 28.41
C LEU A 287 -18.72 -2.15 29.81
N SER A 288 -20.04 -2.22 29.98
CA SER A 288 -20.70 -2.35 31.29
C SER A 288 -20.20 -1.33 32.33
N GLY A 289 -19.87 -0.11 31.91
CA GLY A 289 -19.34 0.97 32.77
C GLY A 289 -17.87 0.85 33.16
N ARG A 290 -17.15 -0.17 32.65
CA ARG A 290 -15.71 -0.37 32.88
C ARG A 290 -14.87 0.28 31.78
N SER A 291 -13.56 0.36 32.00
CA SER A 291 -12.63 0.83 30.96
C SER A 291 -12.51 -0.20 29.83
N PRO A 292 -12.21 0.23 28.59
CA PRO A 292 -11.85 -0.67 27.49
C PRO A 292 -10.73 -1.64 27.85
N GLU A 293 -9.75 -1.19 28.63
CA GLU A 293 -8.60 -1.97 29.09
C GLU A 293 -9.02 -3.10 30.04
N ASP A 294 -9.92 -2.83 30.99
CA ASP A 294 -10.43 -3.83 31.94
C ASP A 294 -11.22 -4.93 31.23
N VAL A 295 -12.06 -4.54 30.28
CA VAL A 295 -12.85 -5.50 29.49
C VAL A 295 -11.93 -6.31 28.59
N ALA A 296 -10.94 -5.70 27.95
CA ALA A 296 -9.97 -6.41 27.15
C ALA A 296 -9.13 -7.40 27.98
N ALA A 297 -8.75 -7.02 29.20
CA ALA A 297 -8.04 -7.90 30.13
C ALA A 297 -8.87 -9.13 30.52
N GLU A 298 -10.18 -8.97 30.78
CA GLU A 298 -11.08 -10.10 31.04
C GLU A 298 -11.18 -11.03 29.83
N VAL A 299 -11.36 -10.46 28.63
CA VAL A 299 -11.57 -11.24 27.40
C VAL A 299 -10.29 -12.00 26.98
N VAL A 300 -9.10 -11.41 27.19
CA VAL A 300 -7.81 -11.99 26.78
C VAL A 300 -7.12 -12.79 27.91
N GLY A 301 -7.52 -12.61 29.17
CA GLY A 301 -6.86 -13.16 30.36
C GLY A 301 -6.69 -14.68 30.39
N VAL A 302 -5.72 -15.13 31.20
CA VAL A 302 -5.23 -16.52 31.30
C VAL A 302 -6.38 -17.47 31.69
N GLY A 303 -6.87 -18.23 30.71
CA GLY A 303 -7.96 -19.20 30.88
C GLY A 303 -9.14 -19.01 29.92
N ALA A 304 -9.33 -17.83 29.33
CA ALA A 304 -10.68 -17.34 29.03
C ALA A 304 -11.29 -17.58 27.64
N THR A 305 -10.60 -18.15 26.64
CA THR A 305 -11.32 -18.62 25.43
C THR A 305 -10.65 -19.86 24.78
N PRO A 306 -11.44 -20.89 24.39
CA PRO A 306 -11.01 -21.89 23.41
C PRO A 306 -10.56 -21.27 22.08
N LEU A 307 -10.98 -20.03 21.78
CA LEU A 307 -10.60 -19.26 20.60
C LEU A 307 -9.10 -18.87 20.55
N ILE A 308 -8.43 -18.75 21.70
CA ILE A 308 -6.98 -18.54 21.79
C ILE A 308 -6.22 -19.85 21.62
N ARG A 309 -6.76 -20.97 22.12
CA ARG A 309 -6.07 -22.28 22.16
C ARG A 309 -6.35 -23.18 20.96
N ALA A 310 -7.45 -22.96 20.26
CA ALA A 310 -7.93 -23.81 19.18
C ALA A 310 -8.09 -23.00 17.89
N ALA A 311 -6.98 -22.43 17.40
CA ALA A 311 -6.93 -21.79 16.10
C ALA A 311 -7.43 -22.76 15.02
N GLY A 312 -8.65 -22.52 14.51
CA GLY A 312 -9.27 -23.35 13.48
C GLY A 312 -10.12 -24.53 13.96
N ALA A 313 -10.45 -24.63 15.25
CA ALA A 313 -11.44 -25.63 15.69
C ALA A 313 -12.82 -25.37 15.08
N ALA A 314 -13.47 -26.45 14.62
CA ALA A 314 -14.77 -26.39 13.97
C ALA A 314 -15.91 -26.02 14.93
N ASN A 315 -15.76 -26.34 16.22
CA ASN A 315 -16.79 -26.11 17.22
C ASN A 315 -16.69 -24.69 17.79
N PRO A 316 -17.80 -23.94 17.82
CA PRO A 316 -17.80 -22.62 18.45
C PRO A 316 -17.51 -22.75 19.96
N PRO A 317 -16.84 -21.76 20.57
CA PRO A 317 -16.77 -21.68 22.02
C PRO A 317 -18.18 -21.55 22.62
N PRO A 318 -18.34 -21.85 23.92
CA PRO A 318 -19.60 -21.65 24.63
C PRO A 318 -20.16 -20.23 24.47
N ALA A 319 -21.48 -20.08 24.48
CA ALA A 319 -22.14 -18.78 24.27
C ALA A 319 -21.86 -17.77 25.40
N ASP A 320 -21.50 -18.25 26.59
CA ASP A 320 -21.10 -17.47 27.77
C ASP A 320 -19.62 -17.04 27.75
N ASP A 321 -18.84 -17.49 26.77
CA ASP A 321 -17.47 -17.02 26.51
C ASP A 321 -17.44 -15.48 26.41
N PRO A 322 -16.53 -14.79 27.13
CA PRO A 322 -16.47 -13.32 27.14
C PRO A 322 -16.37 -12.69 25.75
N ALA A 323 -15.62 -13.29 24.82
CA ALA A 323 -15.49 -12.80 23.45
C ALA A 323 -16.78 -13.00 22.65
N MET A 324 -17.48 -14.13 22.86
CA MET A 324 -18.78 -14.38 22.23
C MET A 324 -19.87 -13.43 22.74
N ARG A 325 -19.90 -13.13 24.04
CA ARG A 325 -20.84 -12.13 24.61
C ARG A 325 -20.60 -10.74 24.03
N LEU A 326 -19.33 -10.34 23.89
CA LEU A 326 -18.95 -9.08 23.26
C LEU A 326 -19.45 -9.01 21.81
N VAL A 327 -19.22 -10.07 21.03
CA VAL A 327 -19.70 -10.14 19.63
C VAL A 327 -21.23 -10.15 19.56
N ALA A 328 -21.92 -10.86 20.46
CA ALA A 328 -23.38 -10.87 20.52
C ALA A 328 -23.95 -9.45 20.77
N ALA A 329 -23.30 -8.65 21.61
CA ALA A 329 -23.67 -7.25 21.83
C ALA A 329 -23.42 -6.36 20.60
N LEU A 330 -22.30 -6.56 19.90
CA LEU A 330 -21.91 -5.78 18.72
C LEU A 330 -22.70 -6.15 17.46
N ALA A 331 -22.99 -7.43 17.27
CA ALA A 331 -23.45 -8.01 16.02
C ALA A 331 -24.68 -7.33 15.40
N PRO A 332 -25.77 -7.02 16.14
CA PRO A 332 -26.94 -6.39 15.54
C PRO A 332 -26.61 -5.05 14.87
N THR A 333 -25.81 -4.20 15.53
CA THR A 333 -25.44 -2.88 15.03
C THR A 333 -24.44 -2.98 13.88
N VAL A 334 -23.42 -3.83 14.02
CA VAL A 334 -22.41 -4.05 12.96
C VAL A 334 -23.08 -4.60 11.70
N GLN A 335 -23.99 -5.57 11.82
CA GLN A 335 -24.69 -6.14 10.68
C GLN A 335 -25.64 -5.14 10.02
N ALA A 336 -26.34 -4.31 10.80
CA ALA A 336 -27.16 -3.22 10.24
C ALA A 336 -26.30 -2.25 9.42
N PHE A 337 -25.19 -1.80 9.99
CA PHE A 337 -24.22 -0.96 9.29
C PHE A 337 -23.69 -1.61 8.02
N GLN A 338 -23.25 -2.88 8.07
CA GLN A 338 -22.73 -3.60 6.90
C GLN A 338 -23.78 -3.69 5.79
N ARG A 339 -25.04 -3.99 6.12
CA ARG A 339 -26.13 -4.03 5.12
C ARG A 339 -26.36 -2.66 4.49
N ASP A 340 -26.48 -1.60 5.29
CA ASP A 340 -26.74 -0.25 4.78
C ASP A 340 -25.57 0.28 3.95
N TRP A 341 -24.34 0.07 4.43
CA TRP A 341 -23.13 0.45 3.72
C TRP A 341 -22.96 -0.29 2.40
N GLU A 342 -23.22 -1.61 2.38
CA GLU A 342 -23.13 -2.40 1.15
C GLU A 342 -24.21 -2.01 0.15
N ARG A 343 -25.46 -1.77 0.60
CA ARG A 343 -26.54 -1.27 -0.25
C ARG A 343 -26.15 0.05 -0.93
N LEU A 344 -25.61 1.00 -0.18
CA LEU A 344 -25.15 2.29 -0.72
C LEU A 344 -23.93 2.13 -1.63
N SER A 345 -23.01 1.23 -1.30
CA SER A 345 -21.82 0.95 -2.12
C SER A 345 -22.19 0.25 -3.43
N ALA A 346 -23.19 -0.62 -3.43
CA ALA A 346 -23.72 -1.24 -4.65
C ALA A 346 -24.36 -0.19 -5.57
N ALA A 347 -25.23 0.67 -5.03
CA ALA A 347 -25.83 1.76 -5.78
C ALA A 347 -24.76 2.72 -6.34
N GLU A 348 -23.73 3.04 -5.54
CA GLU A 348 -22.60 3.84 -6.01
C GLU A 348 -21.86 3.16 -7.16
N ARG A 349 -21.54 1.86 -7.08
CA ARG A 349 -20.82 1.14 -8.14
C ARG A 349 -21.55 1.18 -9.48
N GLU A 350 -22.88 1.05 -9.47
CA GLU A 350 -23.70 1.17 -10.67
C GLU A 350 -23.62 2.58 -11.28
N LEU A 351 -23.76 3.61 -10.45
CA LEU A 351 -23.67 5.01 -10.89
C LEU A 351 -22.27 5.38 -11.37
N VAL A 352 -21.23 4.90 -10.70
CA VAL A 352 -19.83 5.08 -11.13
C VAL A 352 -19.60 4.40 -12.48
N ALA A 353 -20.24 3.26 -12.75
CA ALA A 353 -20.15 2.61 -14.05
C ALA A 353 -20.84 3.42 -15.16
N ASP A 354 -22.00 4.01 -14.87
CA ASP A 354 -22.62 4.98 -15.78
C ASP A 354 -21.75 6.22 -16.00
N LEU A 355 -21.07 6.70 -14.95
CA LEU A 355 -20.22 7.90 -15.04
C LEU A 355 -19.01 7.62 -15.89
N GLY A 356 -18.47 6.42 -15.73
CA GLY A 356 -17.45 5.83 -16.57
C GLY A 356 -17.83 5.80 -18.05
N ARG A 357 -19.01 5.24 -18.37
CA ARG A 357 -19.56 5.22 -19.74
C ARG A 357 -19.79 6.62 -20.29
N ALA A 358 -20.37 7.53 -19.51
CA ALA A 358 -20.59 8.92 -19.91
C ALA A 358 -19.27 9.62 -20.24
N ARG A 359 -18.27 9.48 -19.38
CA ARG A 359 -16.92 10.05 -19.58
C ARG A 359 -16.26 9.49 -20.83
N TYR A 360 -16.32 8.17 -21.05
CA TYR A 360 -15.76 7.54 -22.25
C TYR A 360 -16.50 7.98 -23.52
N ALA A 361 -17.82 8.15 -23.46
CA ALA A 361 -18.59 8.67 -24.59
C ALA A 361 -18.24 10.12 -24.94
N VAL A 362 -17.81 10.93 -23.96
CA VAL A 362 -17.39 12.33 -24.16
C VAL A 362 -15.96 12.43 -24.65
N TYR A 363 -15.01 11.77 -23.97
CA TYR A 363 -13.57 11.98 -24.19
C TYR A 363 -12.86 10.81 -24.88
N GLY A 364 -13.54 9.68 -25.10
CA GLY A 364 -12.90 8.46 -25.58
C GLY A 364 -11.72 8.05 -24.70
N SER A 365 -10.56 7.84 -25.33
CA SER A 365 -9.29 7.52 -24.67
C SER A 365 -8.40 8.73 -24.39
N ALA A 366 -8.87 9.97 -24.61
CA ALA A 366 -8.07 11.17 -24.35
C ALA A 366 -7.79 11.39 -22.85
N VAL A 367 -8.65 10.85 -21.99
CA VAL A 367 -8.42 10.76 -20.54
C VAL A 367 -7.97 9.34 -20.23
N PRO A 368 -6.89 9.09 -19.49
CA PRO A 368 -6.50 7.74 -19.09
C PRO A 368 -7.47 7.18 -18.01
N PRO A 369 -7.71 5.85 -17.98
CA PRO A 369 -8.51 5.25 -16.92
C PRO A 369 -7.74 5.25 -15.60
N ASP A 370 -8.46 5.27 -14.47
CA ASP A 370 -7.85 5.06 -13.14
C ASP A 370 -7.01 3.77 -13.10
N GLY A 371 -5.99 3.76 -12.24
CA GLY A 371 -5.19 2.56 -11.97
C GLY A 371 -6.08 1.39 -11.52
N SER A 372 -5.70 0.18 -11.89
CA SER A 372 -6.59 -1.00 -11.81
C SER A 372 -5.85 -2.31 -11.58
N SER A 373 -4.61 -2.25 -11.07
CA SER A 373 -3.68 -3.38 -10.93
C SER A 373 -3.51 -4.17 -12.23
N SER A 374 -3.57 -3.47 -13.36
CA SER A 374 -3.34 -4.02 -14.70
C SER A 374 -2.17 -3.28 -15.36
N PRO A 375 -1.52 -3.87 -16.39
CA PRO A 375 -0.36 -3.27 -17.02
C PRO A 375 -0.62 -1.84 -17.52
N ARG A 376 0.28 -0.91 -17.21
CA ARG A 376 0.32 0.48 -17.69
C ARG A 376 1.76 0.87 -18.02
N ILE A 377 1.89 1.88 -18.87
CA ILE A 377 3.14 2.58 -19.15
C ILE A 377 2.92 4.02 -18.71
N ALA A 378 3.80 4.54 -17.86
CA ALA A 378 3.86 5.93 -17.47
C ALA A 378 5.16 6.54 -18.00
N ASP A 379 5.06 7.49 -18.91
CA ASP A 379 6.20 8.27 -19.36
C ASP A 379 6.51 9.40 -18.37
N GLY A 380 7.76 9.84 -18.38
CA GLY A 380 8.23 10.97 -17.61
C GLY A 380 9.60 11.45 -18.05
N VAL A 381 10.02 12.55 -17.45
CA VAL A 381 11.32 13.19 -17.68
C VAL A 381 12.12 13.14 -16.39
N VAL A 382 13.38 12.71 -16.47
CA VAL A 382 14.34 12.75 -15.35
C VAL A 382 14.56 14.22 -15.01
N GLN A 383 14.16 14.64 -13.82
CA GLN A 383 14.15 16.06 -13.46
C GLN A 383 14.14 16.25 -11.95
N GLY A 384 14.99 17.16 -11.46
CA GLY A 384 14.93 17.66 -10.09
C GLY A 384 13.62 18.41 -9.79
N TYR A 385 13.49 18.94 -8.58
CA TYR A 385 12.33 19.78 -8.20
C TYR A 385 12.66 20.75 -7.08
N GLN A 386 11.89 21.83 -6.99
CA GLN A 386 12.01 22.78 -5.89
C GLN A 386 11.47 22.17 -4.59
N TYR A 387 12.26 22.19 -3.52
CA TYR A 387 11.88 21.71 -2.20
C TYR A 387 12.53 22.56 -1.10
N ASN A 388 11.78 22.84 -0.02
CA ASN A 388 12.30 23.51 1.19
C ASN A 388 13.23 24.73 0.95
N GLY A 389 12.85 25.63 0.03
CA GLY A 389 13.64 26.84 -0.26
C GLY A 389 14.93 26.60 -1.06
N THR A 390 15.12 25.40 -1.61
CA THR A 390 16.25 25.01 -2.46
C THR A 390 15.79 24.04 -3.57
N GLU A 391 16.74 23.45 -4.29
CA GLU A 391 16.52 22.50 -5.37
C GLU A 391 16.97 21.09 -4.98
N ALA A 392 16.10 20.10 -5.20
CA ALA A 392 16.45 18.70 -5.10
C ALA A 392 17.09 18.27 -6.42
N PRO A 393 18.28 17.64 -6.40
CA PRO A 393 18.92 17.16 -7.62
C PRO A 393 18.09 16.07 -8.27
N TYR A 394 18.34 15.76 -9.54
CA TYR A 394 17.66 14.63 -10.20
C TYR A 394 18.22 13.27 -9.77
N PHE A 395 19.42 13.22 -9.19
CA PHE A 395 20.04 12.00 -8.65
C PHE A 395 20.77 12.25 -7.32
N THR A 396 20.92 11.18 -6.53
CA THR A 396 21.78 11.07 -5.35
C THR A 396 22.89 10.05 -5.61
N SER A 397 23.96 10.05 -4.83
CA SER A 397 25.07 9.10 -4.95
C SER A 397 25.42 8.44 -3.62
N PHE A 398 26.33 7.46 -3.64
CA PHE A 398 26.84 6.83 -2.41
C PHE A 398 27.54 7.83 -1.48
N TYR A 399 28.07 8.96 -1.98
CA TYR A 399 28.57 10.03 -1.10
C TYR A 399 27.52 10.47 -0.08
N GLY A 400 26.28 10.69 -0.50
CA GLY A 400 25.22 11.12 0.43
C GLY A 400 24.75 10.01 1.37
N LEU A 401 24.84 8.74 0.95
CA LEU A 401 24.61 7.58 1.84
C LEU A 401 25.63 7.58 2.98
N TYR A 402 26.92 7.71 2.66
CA TYR A 402 27.98 7.72 3.68
C TYR A 402 27.96 8.98 4.55
N ASP A 403 27.64 10.14 3.98
CA ASP A 403 27.47 11.39 4.73
C ASP A 403 26.37 11.26 5.80
N ARG A 404 25.19 10.74 5.42
CA ARG A 404 24.10 10.45 6.36
C ARG A 404 24.51 9.45 7.44
N PHE A 405 25.20 8.37 7.07
CA PHE A 405 25.69 7.39 8.06
C PHE A 405 26.66 8.04 9.06
N VAL A 406 27.58 8.88 8.60
CA VAL A 406 28.54 9.59 9.47
C VAL A 406 27.84 10.59 10.38
N ALA A 407 26.84 11.31 9.85
CA ALA A 407 26.10 12.33 10.60
C ALA A 407 25.22 11.74 11.73
N HIS A 408 24.68 10.54 11.54
CA HIS A 408 23.75 9.91 12.50
C HIS A 408 24.36 8.76 13.32
N GLY A 409 25.27 8.00 12.71
CA GLY A 409 26.00 6.91 13.36
C GLY A 409 25.21 5.60 13.54
N PRO A 410 25.86 4.57 14.10
CA PRO A 410 25.28 3.24 14.28
C PRO A 410 24.07 3.22 15.22
N GLY A 411 23.12 2.31 14.96
CA GLY A 411 21.87 2.18 15.71
C GLY A 411 20.79 3.21 15.37
N SER A 412 21.05 4.13 14.44
CA SER A 412 20.05 5.05 13.89
C SER A 412 19.30 4.43 12.70
N ASP A 413 18.28 5.12 12.19
CA ASP A 413 17.62 4.74 10.93
C ASP A 413 18.56 4.84 9.71
N TRP A 414 19.67 5.57 9.84
CA TRP A 414 20.74 5.68 8.85
C TRP A 414 21.97 4.84 9.21
N ASP A 415 21.80 3.72 9.93
CA ASP A 415 22.88 2.76 10.18
C ASP A 415 23.21 1.94 8.91
N LEU A 416 24.44 1.45 8.83
CA LEU A 416 24.92 0.60 7.75
C LEU A 416 25.33 -0.79 8.28
N PRO A 417 25.07 -1.86 7.50
CA PRO A 417 25.57 -3.19 7.82
C PRO A 417 27.10 -3.19 7.90
N TYR A 418 27.68 -4.15 8.63
CA TYR A 418 29.13 -4.22 8.85
C TYR A 418 29.95 -4.11 7.55
N ARG A 419 29.52 -4.78 6.47
CA ARG A 419 30.16 -4.74 5.14
C ARG A 419 30.16 -3.37 4.47
N TRP A 420 29.18 -2.53 4.81
CA TRP A 420 29.00 -1.20 4.25
C TRP A 420 29.59 -0.09 5.12
N ARG A 421 29.90 -0.35 6.40
CA ARG A 421 30.39 0.69 7.34
C ARG A 421 31.64 1.42 6.87
N ARG A 422 32.44 0.79 6.00
CA ARG A 422 33.52 1.43 5.27
C ARG A 422 33.31 1.17 3.78
N PRO A 423 33.47 2.18 2.91
CA PRO A 423 33.35 1.98 1.48
C PRO A 423 34.44 1.01 1.00
N PRO A 424 34.09 -0.04 0.23
CA PRO A 424 35.09 -0.88 -0.44
C PRO A 424 35.97 -0.06 -1.37
N ALA A 425 37.24 -0.43 -1.51
CA ALA A 425 38.22 0.36 -2.27
C ALA A 425 37.85 0.55 -3.75
N GLY A 426 37.12 -0.41 -4.35
CA GLY A 426 36.68 -0.33 -5.75
C GLY A 426 35.29 0.30 -5.95
N LEU A 427 34.59 0.69 -4.88
CA LEU A 427 33.28 1.34 -4.99
C LEU A 427 33.46 2.83 -5.31
N ASP A 428 33.10 3.24 -6.53
CA ASP A 428 33.02 4.66 -6.88
C ASP A 428 31.83 5.32 -6.16
N LEU A 429 32.14 6.15 -5.16
CA LEU A 429 31.13 6.85 -4.35
C LEU A 429 30.33 7.88 -5.14
N GLY A 430 30.84 8.32 -6.30
CA GLY A 430 30.14 9.17 -7.24
C GLY A 430 29.04 8.47 -8.03
N THR A 431 28.98 7.13 -7.98
CA THR A 431 27.95 6.35 -8.68
C THR A 431 26.56 6.79 -8.25
N PRO A 432 25.67 7.13 -9.20
CA PRO A 432 24.28 7.45 -8.89
C PRO A 432 23.59 6.28 -8.19
N LEU A 433 22.97 6.56 -7.05
CA LEU A 433 22.28 5.63 -6.17
C LEU A 433 20.79 5.65 -6.43
N ASN A 434 20.14 6.80 -6.25
CA ASN A 434 18.74 6.98 -6.57
C ASN A 434 18.55 8.16 -7.51
N PHE A 435 17.46 8.14 -8.26
CA PHE A 435 17.07 9.25 -9.13
C PHE A 435 15.56 9.44 -9.12
N VAL A 436 15.15 10.59 -9.65
CA VAL A 436 13.74 10.99 -9.75
C VAL A 436 13.33 11.31 -11.17
N SER A 437 12.06 11.07 -11.48
CA SER A 437 11.44 11.58 -12.70
C SER A 437 10.01 12.05 -12.46
N THR A 438 9.43 12.68 -13.48
CA THR A 438 8.03 13.11 -13.47
C THR A 438 7.05 11.96 -13.75
N ALA A 439 7.53 10.73 -13.97
CA ALA A 439 6.70 9.61 -14.36
C ALA A 439 5.58 9.34 -13.34
N ASP A 440 4.38 9.10 -13.84
CA ASP A 440 3.17 9.04 -13.05
C ASP A 440 2.96 7.66 -12.39
N THR A 441 3.76 7.38 -11.37
CA THR A 441 3.67 6.15 -10.60
C THR A 441 2.83 6.33 -9.33
N TYR A 442 2.17 5.24 -8.96
CA TYR A 442 1.33 5.12 -7.77
C TYR A 442 1.59 3.79 -7.02
N GLY A 443 0.95 3.56 -5.87
CA GLY A 443 1.05 2.29 -5.15
C GLY A 443 0.76 1.11 -6.08
N GLY A 444 1.57 0.04 -6.02
CA GLY A 444 1.56 -1.06 -7.00
C GLY A 444 2.65 -0.97 -8.08
N ASN A 445 3.34 0.18 -8.21
CA ASN A 445 4.52 0.30 -9.09
C ASN A 445 5.86 0.00 -8.41
N SER A 446 5.89 -0.36 -7.12
CA SER A 446 7.15 -0.77 -6.48
C SER A 446 7.73 -2.00 -7.21
N GLY A 447 9.01 -1.94 -7.57
CA GLY A 447 9.71 -2.90 -8.42
C GLY A 447 9.49 -2.73 -9.93
N SER A 448 8.73 -1.71 -10.38
CA SER A 448 8.50 -1.50 -11.81
C SER A 448 9.76 -1.02 -12.52
N PRO A 449 10.15 -1.61 -13.66
CA PRO A 449 11.31 -1.17 -14.42
C PRO A 449 11.07 0.22 -15.02
N ALA A 450 12.07 1.08 -14.88
CA ALA A 450 12.22 2.31 -15.64
C ALA A 450 13.15 2.03 -16.82
N VAL A 451 12.69 2.31 -18.04
CA VAL A 451 13.43 2.06 -19.28
C VAL A 451 13.56 3.31 -20.14
N THR A 452 14.63 3.36 -20.94
CA THR A 452 14.80 4.40 -21.97
C THR A 452 13.93 4.12 -23.20
N ARG A 453 13.97 5.03 -24.19
CA ARG A 453 13.35 4.83 -25.51
C ARG A 453 13.83 3.56 -26.23
N ASP A 454 15.05 3.11 -25.93
CA ASP A 454 15.68 1.92 -26.50
C ASP A 454 15.44 0.65 -25.68
N LEU A 455 14.47 0.67 -24.75
CA LEU A 455 14.13 -0.44 -23.85
C LEU A 455 15.30 -0.92 -22.97
N THR A 456 16.23 -0.02 -22.68
CA THR A 456 17.32 -0.27 -21.74
C THR A 456 16.86 0.05 -20.32
N LEU A 457 17.01 -0.90 -19.40
CA LEU A 457 16.70 -0.75 -17.98
C LEU A 457 17.68 0.22 -17.32
N VAL A 458 17.15 1.26 -16.69
CA VAL A 458 17.95 2.30 -16.00
C VAL A 458 17.63 2.40 -14.52
N GLY A 459 16.49 1.89 -14.08
CA GLY A 459 16.18 1.86 -12.65
C GLY A 459 14.97 1.00 -12.31
N LEU A 460 14.72 0.88 -11.00
CA LEU A 460 13.53 0.24 -10.45
C LEU A 460 12.80 1.25 -9.58
N ASN A 461 11.53 1.51 -9.88
CA ASN A 461 10.70 2.40 -9.07
C ASN A 461 10.43 1.75 -7.71
N PHE A 462 10.74 2.43 -6.60
CA PHE A 462 10.45 1.92 -5.26
C PHE A 462 9.57 2.86 -4.44
N ASP A 463 9.68 4.18 -4.65
CA ASP A 463 8.94 5.17 -3.85
C ASP A 463 8.52 6.40 -4.69
N ARG A 464 8.03 7.44 -4.02
CA ARG A 464 7.70 8.79 -4.51
C ARG A 464 7.96 9.82 -3.43
N ASN A 465 8.21 11.06 -3.78
CA ASN A 465 8.29 12.13 -2.77
C ASN A 465 6.91 12.48 -2.19
N VAL A 466 6.91 13.26 -1.10
CA VAL A 466 5.71 13.62 -0.33
C VAL A 466 4.70 14.39 -1.18
N GLU A 467 5.15 15.28 -2.05
CA GLU A 467 4.30 16.01 -2.99
C GLU A 467 3.64 15.07 -4.01
N GLY A 468 4.23 13.90 -4.28
CA GLY A 468 3.68 12.86 -5.13
C GLY A 468 2.55 12.04 -4.49
N LEU A 469 2.30 12.15 -3.18
CA LEU A 469 1.24 11.38 -2.50
C LEU A 469 -0.17 11.75 -2.98
N VAL A 470 -0.33 12.92 -3.60
CA VAL A 470 -1.61 13.41 -4.15
C VAL A 470 -2.01 12.73 -5.47
N ARG A 471 -1.08 11.98 -6.10
CA ARG A 471 -1.26 11.34 -7.42
C ARG A 471 -2.46 10.38 -7.50
N GLY A 472 -2.96 9.91 -6.36
CA GLY A 472 -4.19 9.14 -6.28
C GLY A 472 -5.43 9.92 -6.74
N TYR A 473 -5.44 11.25 -6.62
CA TYR A 473 -6.57 12.11 -6.98
C TYR A 473 -6.28 13.04 -8.15
N ILE A 474 -5.04 13.49 -8.30
CA ILE A 474 -4.63 14.41 -9.35
C ILE A 474 -3.13 14.26 -9.64
N PHE A 475 -2.74 14.34 -10.91
CA PHE A 475 -1.33 14.38 -11.31
C PHE A 475 -0.84 15.84 -11.34
N LEU A 476 0.23 16.14 -10.61
CA LEU A 476 0.87 17.45 -10.50
C LEU A 476 2.38 17.30 -10.81
N PRO A 477 2.81 17.52 -12.06
CA PRO A 477 4.19 17.27 -12.49
C PRO A 477 5.19 18.28 -11.91
N GLU A 478 4.74 19.40 -11.35
CA GLU A 478 5.61 20.49 -10.92
C GLU A 478 6.51 20.08 -9.75
N ARG A 479 5.95 19.31 -8.80
CA ARG A 479 6.68 18.86 -7.60
C ARG A 479 6.64 17.36 -7.36
N GLY A 480 5.61 16.65 -7.82
CA GLY A 480 5.52 15.21 -7.60
C GLY A 480 6.59 14.47 -8.41
N ARG A 481 7.37 13.61 -7.74
CA ARG A 481 8.39 12.75 -8.33
C ARG A 481 8.19 11.31 -7.91
N ASN A 482 8.43 10.38 -8.82
CA ASN A 482 8.68 9.00 -8.43
C ASN A 482 10.18 8.82 -8.18
N VAL A 483 10.53 7.93 -7.24
CA VAL A 483 11.91 7.67 -6.80
C VAL A 483 12.29 6.26 -7.23
N MET A 484 13.47 6.14 -7.83
CA MET A 484 13.97 4.89 -8.39
C MET A 484 15.39 4.62 -7.90
N VAL A 485 15.72 3.35 -7.70
CA VAL A 485 17.11 2.92 -7.52
C VAL A 485 17.75 2.82 -8.90
N ASP A 486 18.93 3.39 -9.06
CA ASP A 486 19.70 3.34 -10.30
C ASP A 486 20.34 1.96 -10.46
N VAL A 487 20.18 1.34 -11.63
CA VAL A 487 20.76 0.00 -11.87
C VAL A 487 22.29 -0.01 -11.79
N ARG A 488 22.96 1.12 -12.00
CA ARG A 488 24.41 1.23 -11.81
C ARG A 488 24.81 1.06 -10.36
N ALA A 489 24.01 1.56 -9.41
CA ALA A 489 24.24 1.30 -7.99
C ALA A 489 23.97 -0.16 -7.62
N VAL A 490 22.94 -0.78 -8.19
CA VAL A 490 22.70 -2.23 -8.02
C VAL A 490 23.90 -3.02 -8.51
N GLN A 491 24.41 -2.72 -9.71
CA GLN A 491 25.60 -3.37 -10.26
C GLN A 491 26.84 -3.12 -9.40
N ALA A 492 27.10 -1.87 -9.01
CA ALA A 492 28.27 -1.51 -8.20
C ALA A 492 28.24 -2.19 -6.83
N ALA A 493 27.07 -2.31 -6.19
CA ALA A 493 26.93 -3.03 -4.94
C ALA A 493 27.20 -4.54 -5.11
N LEU A 494 26.61 -5.16 -6.15
CA LEU A 494 26.82 -6.58 -6.44
C LEU A 494 28.28 -6.91 -6.72
N ASP A 495 28.96 -6.10 -7.51
CA ASP A 495 30.38 -6.28 -7.88
C ASP A 495 31.30 -5.94 -6.69
N GLN A 496 31.19 -4.73 -6.13
CA GLN A 496 32.22 -4.18 -5.22
C GLN A 496 31.96 -4.46 -3.73
N VAL A 497 30.72 -4.77 -3.33
CA VAL A 497 30.37 -5.00 -1.92
C VAL A 497 30.04 -6.47 -1.65
N TYR A 498 29.35 -7.12 -2.57
CA TYR A 498 28.85 -8.49 -2.39
C TYR A 498 29.67 -9.57 -3.11
N ASP A 499 30.58 -9.19 -4.01
CA ASP A 499 31.40 -10.15 -4.77
C ASP A 499 30.53 -11.17 -5.54
N ALA A 500 29.50 -10.66 -6.21
CA ALA A 500 28.47 -11.44 -6.89
C ALA A 500 28.62 -11.39 -8.42
N ASP A 501 29.84 -11.62 -8.91
CA ASP A 501 30.23 -11.50 -10.31
C ASP A 501 29.33 -12.34 -11.23
N ARG A 502 29.00 -13.58 -10.85
CA ARG A 502 28.09 -14.46 -11.59
C ARG A 502 26.73 -13.82 -11.87
N ILE A 503 26.20 -13.06 -10.92
CA ILE A 503 24.92 -12.36 -11.08
C ILE A 503 25.09 -11.12 -11.97
N VAL A 504 26.15 -10.34 -11.75
CA VAL A 504 26.45 -9.16 -12.57
C VAL A 504 26.61 -9.56 -14.03
N ARG A 505 27.39 -10.61 -14.32
CA ARG A 505 27.60 -11.13 -15.67
C ARG A 505 26.32 -11.64 -16.30
N GLU A 506 25.47 -12.31 -15.54
CA GLU A 506 24.18 -12.74 -16.04
C GLU A 506 23.26 -11.56 -16.41
N LEU A 507 23.20 -10.52 -15.59
CA LEU A 507 22.42 -9.32 -15.87
C LEU A 507 22.91 -8.58 -17.12
N LEU A 508 24.22 -8.51 -17.32
CA LEU A 508 24.84 -7.80 -18.45
C LEU A 508 24.79 -8.59 -19.77
N THR A 509 24.88 -9.92 -19.72
CA THR A 509 25.01 -10.75 -20.93
C THR A 509 23.76 -11.55 -21.26
N GLY A 510 22.82 -11.68 -20.33
CA GLY A 510 21.68 -12.58 -20.43
C GLY A 510 22.04 -14.07 -20.37
N ARG A 511 23.32 -14.41 -20.11
CA ARG A 511 23.80 -15.78 -19.98
C ARG A 511 23.82 -16.19 -18.51
N LEU A 512 23.22 -17.33 -18.20
CA LEU A 512 23.35 -17.95 -16.88
C LEU A 512 24.77 -18.50 -16.69
N PHE A 513 25.41 -18.08 -15.60
CA PHE A 513 26.68 -18.62 -15.12
C PHE A 513 26.43 -19.52 -13.91
N ARG A 514 27.06 -20.70 -13.87
CA ARG A 514 26.83 -21.69 -12.81
C ARG A 514 27.73 -21.50 -11.60
N THR A 515 28.93 -20.93 -11.80
CA THR A 515 29.92 -20.68 -10.75
C THR A 515 30.53 -19.28 -10.93
N GLU A 516 31.10 -18.72 -9.86
CA GLU A 516 31.87 -17.45 -9.94
C GLU A 516 33.06 -17.60 -10.89
N GLN A 517 33.82 -18.71 -10.78
CA GLN A 517 34.94 -19.01 -11.69
C GLN A 517 34.57 -18.98 -13.19
N GLU A 518 33.36 -19.43 -13.55
CA GLU A 518 32.88 -19.36 -14.94
C GLU A 518 32.66 -17.90 -15.38
N ALA A 519 32.18 -17.05 -14.46
CA ALA A 519 31.95 -15.64 -14.69
C ALA A 519 33.28 -14.86 -14.79
N ASP A 520 34.22 -15.12 -13.87
CA ASP A 520 35.54 -14.46 -13.78
C ASP A 520 36.39 -14.73 -15.03
N ALA A 521 36.32 -15.96 -15.55
CA ALA A 521 36.99 -16.31 -16.80
C ALA A 521 36.54 -15.46 -18.00
N THR A 522 35.38 -14.78 -17.92
CA THR A 522 34.90 -13.88 -18.98
C THR A 522 35.28 -12.42 -18.78
N THR A 523 35.79 -12.04 -17.60
CA THR A 523 36.21 -10.67 -17.27
C THR A 523 37.73 -10.51 -17.29
N GLY A 524 38.48 -11.61 -17.28
CA GLY A 524 39.95 -11.60 -17.25
C GLY A 524 40.51 -11.10 -15.92
N ARG A 525 39.70 -11.18 -14.85
CA ARG A 525 40.10 -10.94 -13.46
C ARG A 525 40.73 -12.19 -12.84
#